data_AF-F4QRN9-F1
#
_entry.id   AF-F4QRN9-F1
#
_cell.length_a   1.000
_cell.length_b   1.000
_cell.length_c   1.000
_cell.angle_alpha   90.00
_cell.angle_beta   90.00
_cell.angle_gamma   90.00
#
_symmetry.space_group_name_H-M   'P 1'
#
loop_
_entity.id
_entity.type
_entity.pdbx_description
1 polymer ?
#
loop_
_entity_poly.entity_id
_entity_poly.type
_entity_poly.pdbx_seq_one_letter_code
_entity_poly.pdbx_strand_id
1 'polypeptide(L)'
;MTAAPTPAADQAAEGDAASPAPETTTVVSLVPGHGDDAHGTSAHGAGDHTAGTVATTEHTEEHGSGGLPQLQTEHWAGQIVWLLIIFAVFYALMATVFTPRLRKVISNRGSTIAEDLANARANRDEAEAQAKDAAAETAAAHAAGRKLASEALARSNAEIAEQTAAEDAKLNTRLSEAEARIRAARDTAMAHVTDIAGETAQALVETLTGKAATAAALKSAFGKVS
;
A
#
# COMPACT_ATOMS: atom_id res chain seq x y z
N MET A 1 -16.64 38.28 -48.60
CA MET A 1 -16.62 37.06 -47.76
C MET A 1 -17.04 37.49 -46.36
N THR A 2 -18.28 38.01 -46.21
CA THR A 2 -19.52 37.28 -45.87
C THR A 2 -19.47 36.84 -44.39
N ALA A 3 -19.88 37.70 -43.46
CA ALA A 3 -21.24 37.94 -42.92
C ALA A 3 -21.51 37.11 -41.64
N ALA A 4 -21.80 37.81 -40.53
CA ALA A 4 -22.57 37.28 -39.41
C ALA A 4 -24.07 37.32 -39.78
N PRO A 5 -24.94 36.43 -39.25
CA PRO A 5 -25.57 36.66 -37.93
C PRO A 5 -26.06 35.40 -37.15
N THR A 6 -26.38 35.59 -35.86
CA THR A 6 -27.28 34.80 -34.95
C THR A 6 -28.77 34.85 -35.44
N PRO A 7 -29.86 34.30 -34.82
CA PRO A 7 -30.08 33.39 -33.65
C PRO A 7 -31.27 32.36 -33.77
N ALA A 8 -31.63 31.73 -32.64
CA ALA A 8 -32.92 31.08 -32.24
C ALA A 8 -33.20 29.65 -32.74
N ALA A 9 -33.88 28.74 -32.04
CA ALA A 9 -34.37 28.55 -30.66
C ALA A 9 -35.03 27.15 -30.65
N ASP A 10 -34.88 26.33 -29.60
CA ASP A 10 -35.93 25.38 -29.14
C ASP A 10 -35.60 24.75 -27.77
N GLN A 11 -36.42 25.10 -26.76
CA GLN A 11 -37.14 24.25 -25.80
C GLN A 11 -36.43 23.04 -25.13
N ALA A 12 -36.65 22.64 -23.87
CA ALA A 12 -37.37 23.12 -22.69
C ALA A 12 -37.12 22.05 -21.57
N ALA A 13 -37.19 22.46 -20.28
CA ALA A 13 -37.59 21.65 -19.11
C ALA A 13 -36.71 20.44 -18.71
N GLU A 14 -36.60 19.90 -17.49
CA GLU A 14 -36.93 20.20 -16.08
C GLU A 14 -36.36 19.00 -15.28
N GLY A 15 -35.93 19.21 -14.02
CA GLY A 15 -35.70 18.15 -13.02
C GLY A 15 -34.50 17.22 -13.29
N ASP A 16 -33.90 16.52 -12.33
CA ASP A 16 -34.22 16.28 -10.94
C ASP A 16 -32.91 15.80 -10.27
N ALA A 17 -32.74 16.15 -9.00
CA ALA A 17 -31.61 15.77 -8.19
C ALA A 17 -31.96 14.50 -7.41
N ALA A 18 -31.25 13.39 -7.63
CA ALA A 18 -31.25 12.29 -6.67
C ALA A 18 -30.02 11.37 -6.83
N SER A 19 -29.28 11.24 -5.73
CA SER A 19 -28.34 10.15 -5.42
C SER A 19 -29.08 8.80 -5.33
N PRO A 20 -28.42 7.63 -5.42
CA PRO A 20 -27.88 7.02 -4.18
C PRO A 20 -26.58 6.18 -4.31
N ALA A 21 -25.96 5.99 -3.15
CA ALA A 21 -24.73 5.24 -2.86
C ALA A 21 -24.94 3.70 -2.76
N PRO A 22 -23.87 2.88 -2.62
CA PRO A 22 -23.88 1.45 -2.95
C PRO A 22 -24.37 0.49 -1.84
N GLU A 23 -24.76 -0.69 -2.31
CA GLU A 23 -25.58 -1.71 -1.67
C GLU A 23 -24.86 -2.54 -0.59
N THR A 24 -25.58 -2.85 0.49
CA THR A 24 -25.17 -3.78 1.55
C THR A 24 -25.75 -5.17 1.28
N THR A 25 -24.87 -6.16 1.17
CA THR A 25 -25.14 -7.59 1.07
C THR A 25 -26.12 -8.09 2.16
N THR A 26 -27.25 -8.66 1.73
CA THR A 26 -28.19 -9.40 2.59
C THR A 26 -27.97 -10.90 2.40
N VAL A 27 -27.57 -11.59 3.47
CA VAL A 27 -27.48 -13.06 3.51
C VAL A 27 -28.75 -13.61 4.16
N VAL A 28 -29.46 -14.43 3.41
CA VAL A 28 -30.67 -15.16 3.82
C VAL A 28 -30.31 -16.22 4.86
N SER A 29 -31.02 -16.25 5.99
CA SER A 29 -31.11 -17.41 6.87
C SER A 29 -32.57 -17.72 7.18
N LEU A 30 -32.89 -19.00 7.04
CA LEU A 30 -34.19 -19.65 6.97
C LEU A 30 -34.52 -20.28 8.33
N VAL A 31 -35.59 -19.83 9.01
CA VAL A 31 -36.25 -20.59 10.09
C VAL A 31 -37.78 -20.35 10.02
N PRO A 32 -38.64 -21.39 10.04
CA PRO A 32 -40.09 -21.25 9.93
C PRO A 32 -40.85 -21.25 11.27
N GLY A 33 -41.89 -20.41 11.34
CA GLY A 33 -43.23 -20.78 11.85
C GLY A 33 -43.56 -20.56 13.33
N HIS A 34 -44.38 -19.55 13.62
CA HIS A 34 -45.66 -19.58 14.40
C HIS A 34 -46.14 -18.11 14.50
N GLY A 35 -47.21 -17.68 13.81
CA GLY A 35 -48.59 -17.63 14.32
C GLY A 35 -48.67 -16.80 15.61
N ASP A 36 -49.46 -15.74 15.80
CA ASP A 36 -50.47 -15.00 15.05
C ASP A 36 -50.85 -13.82 16.00
N ASP A 37 -51.41 -12.75 15.44
CA ASP A 37 -52.29 -11.76 16.11
C ASP A 37 -51.72 -10.76 17.14
N ALA A 38 -51.40 -9.57 16.63
CA ALA A 38 -51.37 -8.33 17.41
C ALA A 38 -52.79 -7.86 17.75
N HIS A 39 -53.02 -7.61 19.05
CA HIS A 39 -54.27 -7.13 19.62
C HIS A 39 -54.76 -5.80 19.02
N GLY A 40 -55.92 -5.87 18.37
CA GLY A 40 -56.75 -4.72 18.07
C GLY A 40 -57.46 -4.19 19.33
N THR A 41 -57.33 -2.89 19.57
CA THR A 41 -58.07 -2.16 20.59
C THR A 41 -59.51 -1.96 20.14
N SER A 42 -60.42 -2.80 20.63
CA SER A 42 -61.87 -2.55 20.56
C SER A 42 -62.38 -2.02 21.89
N ALA A 43 -62.95 -0.83 21.84
CA ALA A 43 -63.73 -0.24 22.92
C ALA A 43 -65.03 -1.04 23.13
N HIS A 44 -65.18 -1.65 24.30
CA HIS A 44 -66.47 -2.03 24.89
C HIS A 44 -66.80 -0.97 25.94
N GLY A 45 -67.90 -0.23 25.85
CA GLY A 45 -69.26 -0.76 25.79
C GLY A 45 -69.77 -0.86 27.22
N ALA A 46 -70.19 0.27 27.79
CA ALA A 46 -70.76 0.35 29.13
C ALA A 46 -72.11 -0.37 29.17
N GLY A 47 -72.08 -1.62 29.60
CA GLY A 47 -73.24 -2.43 29.93
C GLY A 47 -73.54 -2.35 31.42
N ASP A 48 -74.75 -1.90 31.71
CA ASP A 48 -75.44 -1.90 32.99
C ASP A 48 -75.52 -3.30 33.61
N HIS A 49 -74.97 -3.47 34.81
CA HIS A 49 -75.17 -4.66 35.65
C HIS A 49 -75.36 -4.24 37.12
N THR A 50 -76.58 -3.81 37.41
CA THR A 50 -77.44 -4.36 38.47
C THR A 50 -76.79 -4.78 39.79
N ALA A 51 -77.14 -4.04 40.84
CA ALA A 51 -76.99 -4.39 42.24
C ALA A 51 -77.39 -5.86 42.52
N GLY A 52 -76.41 -6.64 42.99
CA GLY A 52 -76.58 -8.00 43.49
C GLY A 52 -76.07 -8.11 44.92
N THR A 53 -76.99 -7.94 45.86
CA THR A 53 -77.14 -8.67 47.14
C THR A 53 -75.88 -9.01 47.95
N VAL A 54 -75.77 -8.29 49.06
CA VAL A 54 -75.12 -8.66 50.32
C VAL A 54 -75.21 -10.16 50.65
N ALA A 55 -74.06 -10.85 50.62
CA ALA A 55 -73.87 -12.09 51.37
C ALA A 55 -73.28 -11.73 52.73
N THR A 56 -74.16 -11.52 53.70
CA THR A 56 -73.84 -11.54 55.12
C THR A 56 -73.26 -12.91 55.47
N THR A 57 -71.95 -12.96 55.76
CA THR A 57 -71.38 -14.02 56.60
C THR A 57 -71.42 -13.50 58.02
N GLU A 58 -72.39 -14.01 58.79
CA GLU A 58 -72.47 -13.81 60.23
C GLU A 58 -71.29 -14.52 60.89
N HIS A 59 -70.29 -13.76 61.32
CA HIS A 59 -69.32 -14.21 62.29
C HIS A 59 -69.78 -13.69 63.65
N THR A 60 -70.54 -14.51 64.36
CA THR A 60 -70.91 -14.27 65.75
C THR A 60 -69.72 -14.65 66.62
N GLU A 61 -68.97 -13.65 67.09
CA GLU A 61 -68.01 -13.77 68.19
C GLU A 61 -68.15 -12.52 69.08
N GLU A 62 -68.23 -12.74 70.38
CA GLU A 62 -68.64 -11.77 71.40
C GLU A 62 -67.75 -10.53 71.52
N HIS A 63 -68.37 -9.40 71.87
CA HIS A 63 -67.70 -8.13 72.17
C HIS A 63 -66.93 -8.16 73.49
N GLY A 64 -65.61 -8.39 73.41
CA GLY A 64 -64.63 -7.98 74.42
C GLY A 64 -64.04 -6.60 74.07
N SER A 65 -63.99 -5.69 75.04
CA SER A 65 -63.46 -4.33 74.84
C SER A 65 -61.99 -4.32 74.39
N GLY A 66 -61.72 -3.83 73.18
CA GLY A 66 -60.34 -3.63 72.70
C GLY A 66 -60.37 -2.99 71.33
N GLY A 67 -59.56 -1.94 71.12
CA GLY A 67 -59.55 -1.13 69.90
C GLY A 67 -59.37 -1.94 68.61
N LEU A 68 -59.68 -1.30 67.47
CA LEU A 68 -59.49 -1.76 66.08
C LEU A 68 -58.90 -3.18 65.98
N PRO A 69 -59.68 -4.23 65.65
CA PRO A 69 -59.26 -5.63 65.75
C PRO A 69 -57.96 -5.97 64.97
N GLN A 70 -57.56 -5.11 64.02
CA GLN A 70 -56.27 -5.16 63.32
C GLN A 70 -55.02 -4.81 64.16
N LEU A 71 -55.18 -4.23 65.35
CA LEU A 71 -54.09 -3.81 66.25
C LEU A 71 -53.89 -4.72 67.47
N GLN A 72 -54.57 -5.87 67.53
CA GLN A 72 -54.34 -6.85 68.57
C GLN A 72 -52.96 -7.52 68.36
N THR A 73 -52.00 -7.21 69.23
CA THR A 73 -50.58 -7.58 69.10
C THR A 73 -50.28 -9.05 69.39
N GLU A 74 -51.29 -9.85 69.72
CA GLU A 74 -51.14 -11.25 70.16
C GLU A 74 -50.58 -12.17 69.07
N HIS A 75 -50.87 -11.89 67.79
CA HIS A 75 -50.34 -12.65 66.65
C HIS A 75 -49.06 -12.07 66.03
N TRP A 76 -48.66 -10.85 66.43
CA TRP A 76 -47.48 -10.18 65.86
C TRP A 76 -46.18 -10.90 66.18
N ALA A 77 -46.04 -11.48 67.37
CA ALA A 77 -44.83 -12.20 67.76
C ALA A 77 -44.60 -13.44 66.89
N GLY A 78 -45.64 -14.24 66.64
CA GLY A 78 -45.55 -15.43 65.76
C GLY A 78 -45.23 -15.06 64.32
N GLN A 79 -45.85 -14.00 63.80
CA GLN A 79 -45.59 -13.49 62.46
C GLN A 79 -44.15 -13.00 62.30
N ILE A 80 -43.61 -12.29 63.29
CA ILE A 80 -42.21 -11.83 63.30
C ILE A 80 -41.24 -13.02 63.34
N VAL A 81 -41.48 -14.01 64.20
CA VAL A 81 -40.63 -15.21 64.29
C VAL A 81 -40.62 -15.96 62.95
N TRP A 82 -41.78 -16.13 62.31
CA TRP A 82 -41.87 -16.76 61.00
C TRP A 82 -41.17 -15.93 59.92
N LEU A 83 -41.35 -14.60 59.92
CA LEU A 83 -40.63 -13.67 59.04
C LEU A 83 -39.12 -13.79 59.19
N LEU A 84 -38.61 -13.90 60.42
CA LEU A 84 -37.20 -14.09 60.68
C LEU A 84 -36.69 -15.43 60.14
N ILE A 85 -37.47 -16.51 60.25
CA ILE A 85 -37.09 -17.82 59.70
C ILE A 85 -36.98 -17.73 58.17
N ILE A 86 -38.02 -17.25 57.47
CA ILE A 86 -37.97 -17.14 56.00
C ILE A 86 -36.90 -16.14 55.55
N PHE A 87 -36.71 -15.05 56.28
CA PHE A 87 -35.69 -14.05 55.98
C PHE A 87 -34.29 -14.62 56.16
N ALA A 88 -34.05 -15.41 57.21
CA ALA A 88 -32.77 -16.07 57.43
C ALA A 88 -32.47 -17.10 56.35
N VAL A 89 -33.47 -17.90 55.94
CA VAL A 89 -33.32 -18.87 54.83
C VAL A 89 -33.03 -18.15 53.51
N PHE A 90 -33.78 -17.08 53.21
CA PHE A 90 -33.56 -16.28 52.01
C PHE A 90 -32.19 -15.58 52.02
N TYR A 91 -31.80 -15.01 53.16
CA TYR A 91 -30.48 -14.40 53.36
C TYR A 91 -29.36 -15.41 53.13
N ALA A 92 -29.50 -16.63 53.69
CA ALA A 92 -28.54 -17.69 53.48
C ALA A 92 -28.43 -18.06 51.99
N LEU A 93 -29.54 -18.16 51.26
CA LEU A 93 -29.54 -18.42 49.82
C LEU A 93 -28.85 -17.28 49.05
N MET A 94 -29.13 -16.03 49.42
CA MET A 94 -28.55 -14.84 48.78
C MET A 94 -27.03 -14.78 49.00
N ALA A 95 -26.59 -15.01 50.25
CA ALA A 95 -25.19 -15.01 50.64
C ALA A 95 -24.40 -16.16 49.98
N THR A 96 -25.00 -17.35 49.86
CA THR A 96 -24.31 -18.53 49.36
C THR A 96 -24.34 -18.68 47.84
N VAL A 97 -25.32 -18.12 47.14
CA VAL A 97 -25.46 -18.29 45.68
C VAL A 97 -25.23 -17.00 44.91
N PHE A 98 -25.87 -15.90 45.30
CA PHE A 98 -25.84 -14.67 44.51
C PHE A 98 -24.52 -13.91 44.67
N THR A 99 -24.02 -13.76 45.89
CA THR A 99 -22.72 -13.13 46.14
C THR A 99 -21.57 -13.79 45.39
N PRO A 100 -21.36 -15.12 45.44
CA PRO A 100 -20.27 -15.75 44.69
C PRO A 100 -20.48 -15.71 43.17
N ARG A 101 -21.72 -15.82 42.68
CA ARG A 101 -22.00 -15.68 41.24
C ARG A 101 -21.64 -14.28 40.73
N LEU A 102 -22.00 -13.23 41.46
CA LEU A 102 -21.67 -11.86 41.05
C LEU A 102 -20.16 -11.60 41.09
N ARG A 103 -19.45 -12.10 42.11
CA ARG A 103 -17.98 -12.03 42.15
C ARG A 103 -17.34 -12.74 40.96
N LYS A 104 -17.84 -13.92 40.59
CA LYS A 104 -17.32 -14.68 39.45
C LYS A 104 -17.45 -13.90 38.14
N VAL A 105 -18.59 -13.24 37.91
CA VAL A 105 -18.80 -12.43 36.69
C VAL A 105 -17.82 -11.25 36.64
N ILE A 106 -17.66 -10.52 37.75
CA ILE A 106 -16.74 -9.36 37.81
C ILE A 106 -15.30 -9.83 37.59
N SER A 107 -14.89 -10.91 38.26
CA SER A 107 -13.55 -11.49 38.08
C SER A 107 -13.31 -11.98 36.65
N ASN A 108 -14.30 -12.64 36.04
CA ASN A 108 -14.19 -13.13 34.67
C ASN A 108 -14.01 -11.97 33.68
N ARG A 109 -14.85 -10.94 33.79
CA ARG A 109 -14.73 -9.74 32.95
C ARG A 109 -13.38 -9.06 33.14
N GLY A 110 -12.93 -8.91 34.37
CA GLY A 110 -11.61 -8.34 34.66
C GLY A 110 -10.47 -9.16 34.06
N SER A 111 -10.53 -10.48 34.19
CA SER A 111 -9.54 -11.41 33.61
C SER A 111 -9.53 -11.33 32.09
N THR A 112 -10.70 -11.39 31.44
CA THR A 112 -10.82 -11.30 29.98
C THR A 112 -10.28 -9.96 29.47
N ILE A 113 -10.64 -8.85 30.09
CA ILE A 113 -10.12 -7.52 29.69
C ILE A 113 -8.59 -7.45 29.86
N ALA A 114 -8.06 -8.00 30.95
CA ALA A 114 -6.63 -8.02 31.20
C ALA A 114 -5.90 -8.89 30.17
N GLU A 115 -6.46 -10.04 29.83
CA GLU A 115 -5.95 -10.96 28.81
C GLU A 115 -6.00 -10.34 27.42
N ASP A 116 -7.13 -9.76 27.03
CA ASP A 116 -7.30 -9.06 25.75
C ASP A 116 -6.30 -7.89 25.62
N LEU A 117 -6.09 -7.13 26.69
CA LEU A 117 -5.14 -6.03 26.70
C LEU A 117 -3.69 -6.53 26.63
N ALA A 118 -3.37 -7.64 27.29
CA ALA A 118 -2.06 -8.27 27.21
C ALA A 118 -1.79 -8.79 25.80
N ASN A 119 -2.77 -9.48 25.20
CA ASN A 119 -2.70 -9.98 23.83
C ASN A 119 -2.58 -8.84 22.81
N ALA A 120 -3.36 -7.76 22.98
CA ALA A 120 -3.27 -6.59 22.12
C ALA A 120 -1.88 -5.92 22.19
N ARG A 121 -1.30 -5.82 23.38
CA ARG A 121 0.07 -5.31 23.55
C ARG A 121 1.10 -6.23 22.93
N ALA A 122 1.02 -7.54 23.19
CA ALA A 122 1.93 -8.52 22.60
C ALA A 122 1.87 -8.49 21.06
N ASN A 123 0.66 -8.46 20.48
CA ASN A 123 0.48 -8.37 19.04
C ASN A 123 1.02 -7.05 18.47
N ARG A 124 0.85 -5.93 19.19
CA ARG A 124 1.43 -4.64 18.80
C ARG A 124 2.95 -4.69 18.83
N ASP A 125 3.54 -5.20 19.91
CA ASP A 125 4.99 -5.25 20.09
C ASP A 125 5.63 -6.18 19.04
N GLU A 126 5.00 -7.32 18.75
CA GLU A 126 5.41 -8.24 17.69
C GLU A 126 5.31 -7.56 16.30
N ALA A 127 4.21 -6.87 16.00
CA ALA A 127 4.05 -6.15 14.74
C ALA A 127 5.08 -5.01 14.60
N GLU A 128 5.39 -4.30 15.69
CA GLU A 128 6.43 -3.27 15.69
C GLU A 128 7.84 -3.85 15.52
N ALA A 129 8.12 -5.03 16.09
CA ALA A 129 9.36 -5.75 15.88
C ALA A 129 9.51 -6.18 14.41
N GLN A 130 8.49 -6.85 13.86
CA GLN A 130 8.48 -7.28 12.46
C GLN A 130 8.58 -6.09 11.48
N ALA A 131 7.91 -4.98 11.78
CA ALA A 131 8.01 -3.77 10.96
C ALA A 131 9.42 -3.17 10.98
N LYS A 132 10.09 -3.17 12.14
CA LYS A 132 11.48 -2.71 12.26
C LYS A 132 12.44 -3.61 11.49
N ASP A 133 12.27 -4.93 11.61
CA ASP A 133 13.11 -5.91 10.93
C ASP A 133 12.94 -5.81 9.41
N ALA A 134 11.69 -5.73 8.92
CA ALA A 134 11.40 -5.53 7.50
C ALA A 134 11.97 -4.20 6.95
N ALA A 135 11.88 -3.13 7.73
CA ALA A 135 12.47 -1.84 7.36
C ALA A 135 14.01 -1.91 7.31
N ALA A 136 14.63 -2.61 8.26
CA ALA A 136 16.08 -2.82 8.29
C ALA A 136 16.56 -3.68 7.11
N GLU A 137 15.84 -4.76 6.79
CA GLU A 137 16.12 -5.61 5.64
C GLU A 137 16.00 -4.85 4.32
N THR A 138 14.93 -4.06 4.17
CA THR A 138 14.72 -3.21 2.99
C THR A 138 15.84 -2.18 2.85
N ALA A 139 16.24 -1.53 3.94
CA ALA A 139 17.35 -0.57 3.94
C ALA A 139 18.69 -1.25 3.57
N ALA A 140 18.95 -2.45 4.10
CA ALA A 140 20.14 -3.23 3.78
C ALA A 140 20.16 -3.65 2.30
N ALA A 141 19.02 -4.13 1.77
CA ALA A 141 18.88 -4.50 0.35
C ALA A 141 19.11 -3.30 -0.58
N HIS A 142 18.55 -2.12 -0.27
CA HIS A 142 18.82 -0.91 -1.03
C HIS A 142 20.28 -0.48 -0.98
N ALA A 143 20.92 -0.57 0.20
CA ALA A 143 22.35 -0.25 0.34
C ALA A 143 23.22 -1.22 -0.47
N ALA A 144 22.93 -2.53 -0.42
CA ALA A 144 23.60 -3.55 -1.21
C ALA A 144 23.41 -3.32 -2.71
N GLY A 145 22.18 -2.99 -3.15
CA GLY A 145 21.89 -2.67 -4.56
C GLY A 145 22.65 -1.45 -5.06
N ARG A 146 22.70 -0.37 -4.27
CA ARG A 146 23.50 0.83 -4.61
C ARG A 146 24.98 0.52 -4.70
N LYS A 147 25.51 -0.27 -3.77
CA LYS A 147 26.91 -0.71 -3.78
C LYS A 147 27.21 -1.52 -5.04
N LEU A 148 26.39 -2.53 -5.33
CA LEU A 148 26.55 -3.36 -6.53
C LEU A 148 26.49 -2.53 -7.82
N ALA A 149 25.55 -1.58 -7.93
CA ALA A 149 25.46 -0.68 -9.07
C ALA A 149 26.73 0.17 -9.22
N SER A 150 27.24 0.74 -8.13
CA SER A 150 28.48 1.53 -8.16
C SER A 150 29.70 0.69 -8.56
N GLU A 151 29.80 -0.55 -8.06
CA GLU A 151 30.88 -1.47 -8.40
C GLU A 151 30.79 -1.93 -9.87
N ALA A 152 29.58 -2.20 -10.37
CA ALA A 152 29.36 -2.56 -11.76
C ALA A 152 29.73 -1.41 -12.72
N LEU A 153 29.35 -0.17 -12.38
CA LEU A 153 29.74 1.01 -13.15
C LEU A 153 31.25 1.22 -13.13
N ALA A 154 31.89 1.09 -11.96
CA ALA A 154 33.34 1.21 -11.85
C ALA A 154 34.08 0.15 -12.68
N ARG A 155 33.62 -1.10 -12.64
CA ARG A 155 34.17 -2.20 -13.45
C ARG A 155 33.96 -1.96 -14.94
N SER A 156 32.76 -1.58 -15.36
CA SER A 156 32.46 -1.29 -16.76
C SER A 156 33.30 -0.15 -17.30
N ASN A 157 33.47 0.94 -16.53
CA ASN A 157 34.34 2.05 -16.93
C ASN A 157 35.81 1.65 -17.04
N ALA A 158 36.30 0.78 -16.14
CA ALA A 158 37.65 0.25 -16.21
C ALA A 158 37.86 -0.61 -17.46
N GLU A 159 36.92 -1.51 -17.77
CA GLU A 159 36.95 -2.35 -18.97
C GLU A 159 36.88 -1.53 -20.26
N ILE A 160 36.03 -0.50 -20.30
CA ILE A 160 35.95 0.44 -21.43
C ILE A 160 37.29 1.17 -21.60
N ALA A 161 37.86 1.71 -20.53
CA ALA A 161 39.13 2.42 -20.58
C ALA A 161 40.28 1.52 -21.08
N GLU A 162 40.32 0.26 -20.64
CA GLU A 162 41.30 -0.73 -21.11
C GLU A 162 41.11 -1.04 -22.60
N GLN A 163 39.88 -1.28 -23.04
CA GLN A 163 39.57 -1.54 -24.45
C GLN A 163 39.90 -0.35 -25.34
N THR A 164 39.52 0.87 -24.94
CA THR A 164 39.85 2.10 -25.66
C THR A 164 41.37 2.27 -25.76
N ALA A 165 42.12 2.09 -24.68
CA ALA A 165 43.58 2.19 -24.71
C ALA A 165 44.21 1.13 -25.64
N ALA A 166 43.69 -0.10 -25.64
CA ALA A 166 44.16 -1.16 -26.52
C ALA A 166 43.84 -0.89 -28.00
N GLU A 167 42.67 -0.32 -28.29
CA GLU A 167 42.29 0.08 -29.64
C GLU A 167 43.11 1.28 -30.13
N ASP A 168 43.30 2.30 -29.30
CA ASP A 168 44.14 3.45 -29.61
C ASP A 168 45.58 3.03 -29.94
N ALA A 169 46.14 2.08 -29.19
CA ALA A 169 47.47 1.53 -29.48
C ALA A 169 47.52 0.82 -30.85
N LYS A 170 46.49 0.06 -31.21
CA LYS A 170 46.38 -0.60 -32.52
C LYS A 170 46.22 0.42 -33.65
N LEU A 171 45.41 1.45 -33.44
CA LEU A 171 45.20 2.52 -34.41
C LEU A 171 46.49 3.31 -34.64
N ASN A 172 47.22 3.66 -33.58
CA ASN A 172 48.50 4.36 -33.69
C ASN A 172 49.54 3.53 -34.45
N THR A 173 49.59 2.22 -34.21
CA THR A 173 50.46 1.31 -34.96
C THR A 173 50.12 1.30 -36.45
N ARG A 174 48.84 1.14 -36.80
CA ARG A 174 48.36 1.16 -38.19
C ARG A 174 48.60 2.51 -38.86
N LEU A 175 48.47 3.60 -38.12
CA LEU A 175 48.74 4.95 -38.62
C LEU A 175 50.23 5.10 -38.97
N SER A 176 51.12 4.72 -38.06
CA SER A 176 52.57 4.72 -38.30
C SER A 176 52.98 3.86 -39.51
N GLU A 177 52.41 2.66 -39.64
CA GLU A 177 52.63 1.79 -40.80
C GLU A 177 52.12 2.40 -42.11
N ALA A 178 50.95 3.05 -42.08
CA ALA A 178 50.41 3.74 -43.24
C ALA A 178 51.28 4.95 -43.64
N GLU A 179 51.72 5.75 -42.68
CA GLU A 179 52.62 6.88 -42.90
C GLU A 179 53.96 6.44 -43.48
N ALA A 180 54.52 5.32 -43.01
CA ALA A 180 55.75 4.75 -43.56
C ALA A 180 55.55 4.32 -45.03
N ARG A 181 54.42 3.65 -45.34
CA ARG A 181 54.09 3.25 -46.72
C ARG A 181 53.88 4.45 -47.64
N ILE A 182 53.20 5.49 -47.17
CA ILE A 182 52.99 6.74 -47.93
C ILE A 182 54.33 7.42 -48.21
N ARG A 183 55.23 7.51 -47.23
CA ARG A 183 56.58 8.06 -47.43
C ARG A 183 57.37 7.27 -48.47
N ALA A 184 57.39 5.94 -48.36
CA ALA A 184 58.07 5.09 -49.33
C ALA A 184 57.50 5.22 -50.75
N ALA A 185 56.17 5.28 -50.89
CA ALA A 185 55.51 5.49 -52.18
C ALA A 185 55.82 6.88 -52.77
N ARG A 186 55.84 7.93 -51.93
CA ARG A 186 56.25 9.29 -52.33
C ARG A 186 57.68 9.30 -52.83
N ASP A 187 58.61 8.72 -52.08
CA ASP A 187 60.04 8.74 -52.43
C ASP A 187 60.28 7.96 -53.73
N THR A 188 59.59 6.84 -53.92
CA THR A 188 59.60 6.07 -55.18
C THR A 188 59.05 6.90 -56.35
N ALA A 189 57.91 7.56 -56.17
CA ALA A 189 57.32 8.42 -57.20
C ALA A 189 58.24 9.60 -57.57
N MET A 190 58.89 10.23 -56.59
CA MET A 190 59.84 11.33 -56.82
C MET A 190 61.12 10.86 -57.53
N ALA A 191 61.59 9.63 -57.24
CA ALA A 191 62.68 9.01 -57.99
C ALA A 191 62.30 8.81 -59.46
N HIS A 192 61.13 8.24 -59.74
CA HIS A 192 60.63 8.08 -61.11
C HIS A 192 60.47 9.41 -61.86
N VAL A 193 60.01 10.47 -61.19
CA VAL A 193 59.95 11.82 -61.79
C VAL A 193 61.35 12.33 -62.14
N THR A 194 62.33 12.10 -61.27
CA THR A 194 63.73 12.51 -61.51
C THR A 194 64.34 11.74 -62.69
N ASP A 195 64.05 10.44 -62.81
CA ASP A 195 64.51 9.61 -63.92
C ASP A 195 63.89 10.07 -65.25
N ILE A 196 62.57 10.26 -65.30
CA ILE A 196 61.86 10.76 -66.50
C ILE A 196 62.35 12.16 -66.89
N ALA A 197 62.56 13.06 -65.92
CA ALA A 197 63.10 14.38 -66.17
C ALA A 197 64.53 14.31 -66.74
N GLY A 198 65.35 13.38 -66.25
CA GLY A 198 66.69 13.10 -66.76
C GLY A 198 66.69 12.60 -68.20
N GLU A 199 65.88 11.59 -68.50
CA GLU A 199 65.70 11.06 -69.87
C GLU A 199 65.21 12.15 -70.83
N THR A 200 64.22 12.94 -70.42
CA THR A 200 63.65 14.02 -71.24
C THR A 200 64.68 15.13 -71.48
N ALA A 201 65.44 15.52 -70.45
CA ALA A 201 66.50 16.53 -70.58
C ALA A 201 67.63 16.05 -71.51
N GLN A 202 68.03 14.78 -71.41
CA GLN A 202 69.03 14.18 -72.30
C GLN A 202 68.55 14.19 -73.76
N ALA A 203 67.30 13.77 -74.00
CA ALA A 203 66.70 13.79 -75.34
C ALA A 203 66.61 15.20 -75.93
N LEU A 204 66.28 16.20 -75.11
CA LEU A 204 66.27 17.62 -75.54
C LEU A 204 67.67 18.11 -75.92
N VAL A 205 68.69 17.84 -75.09
CA VAL A 205 70.07 18.29 -75.36
C VAL A 205 70.63 17.63 -76.62
N GLU A 206 70.38 16.34 -76.82
CA GLU A 206 70.77 15.62 -78.03
C GLU A 206 70.12 16.21 -79.28
N THR A 207 68.83 16.53 -79.21
CA THR A 207 68.10 17.19 -80.32
C THR A 207 68.64 18.59 -80.63
N LEU A 208 69.02 19.38 -79.61
CA LEU A 208 69.46 20.77 -79.78
C LEU A 208 70.94 20.91 -80.17
N THR A 209 71.80 20.00 -79.72
CA THR A 209 73.27 20.12 -79.89
C THR A 209 73.86 19.08 -80.85
N GLY A 210 73.07 18.07 -81.25
CA GLY A 210 73.50 16.99 -82.14
C GLY A 210 74.51 16.02 -81.50
N LYS A 211 74.77 16.12 -80.19
CA LYS A 211 75.62 15.20 -79.41
C LYS A 211 74.91 14.82 -78.12
N ALA A 212 74.94 13.54 -77.78
CA ALA A 212 74.40 13.05 -76.52
C ALA A 212 75.19 13.64 -75.33
N ALA A 213 74.48 14.24 -74.38
CA ALA A 213 75.08 14.66 -73.12
C ALA A 213 75.39 13.45 -72.23
N THR A 214 76.55 13.44 -71.59
CA THR A 214 76.97 12.32 -70.75
C THR A 214 76.18 12.29 -69.44
N ALA A 215 75.77 11.10 -68.99
CA ALA A 215 74.97 10.91 -67.77
C ALA A 215 75.60 11.57 -66.51
N ALA A 216 76.93 11.64 -66.46
CA ALA A 216 77.66 12.30 -65.37
C ALA A 216 77.47 13.83 -65.35
N ALA A 217 77.37 14.48 -66.52
CA ALA A 217 77.17 15.93 -66.61
C ALA A 217 75.73 16.32 -66.25
N LEU A 218 74.73 15.55 -66.68
CA LEU A 218 73.32 15.75 -66.29
C LEU A 218 73.13 15.57 -64.78
N LYS A 219 73.68 14.50 -64.20
CA LYS A 219 73.57 14.25 -62.74
C LYS A 219 74.20 15.35 -61.89
N SER A 220 75.34 15.90 -62.34
CA SER A 220 75.98 17.06 -61.72
C SER A 220 75.14 18.34 -61.83
N ALA A 221 74.41 18.52 -62.94
CA ALA A 221 73.50 19.66 -63.12
C ALA A 221 72.24 19.54 -62.25
N PHE A 222 71.60 18.36 -62.18
CA PHE A 222 70.42 18.14 -61.34
C PHE A 222 70.73 18.30 -59.84
N GLY A 223 71.86 17.78 -59.35
CA GLY A 223 72.27 17.93 -57.95
C GLY A 223 72.65 19.35 -57.52
N LYS A 224 72.75 20.30 -58.45
CA LYS A 224 72.96 21.74 -58.15
C LYS A 224 71.65 22.54 -58.04
N VAL A 225 70.52 21.96 -58.46
CA VAL A 225 69.22 22.63 -58.51
C VAL A 225 68.33 22.27 -57.31
N SER A 226 68.66 21.21 -56.57
CA SER A 226 68.07 20.86 -55.26
C SER A 226 68.85 21.47 -54.10
#